data_AF-A0A194Q9Q4-F1
#
_entry.id   AF-A0A194Q9Q4-F1
#
_cell.length_a   1.000
_cell.length_b   1.000
_cell.length_c   1.000
_cell.angle_alpha   90.00
_cell.angle_beta   90.00
_cell.angle_gamma   90.00
#
_symmetry.space_group_name_H-M   'P 1'
#
loop_
_entity.id
_entity.type
_entity.pdbx_description
1 polymer ?
#
loop_
_entity_poly.entity_id
_entity_poly.type
_entity_poly.pdbx_seq_one_letter_code
_entity_poly.pdbx_strand_id
1 'polypeptide(L)'
;MDKDMKAKNYNKMRTLYFMVLAAILCTALAKNKRDDNKVKIAVYYEALCPDSKRFIVSQLAPVWRDFRGAVKVKLVPYGKATHDKVDGKWQFTCQHGPDECYGNKVQACILKDRSLQDTDKMELVMCLMGNASPDKSLDTCLGQVNKSNNSDKIKRCASGEQGDALLASYGDKTDLVQRPLSFVPTIIINEKFDQAIQDQAVNDLRGVVCRVAVNKPAIC
;
A
#
# COMPACT_ATOMS: atom_id res chain seq x y z
N MET A 1 -11.35 50.69 -41.10
CA MET A 1 -10.18 50.40 -40.24
C MET A 1 -10.54 49.74 -38.91
N ASP A 2 -11.65 50.07 -38.25
CA ASP A 2 -11.97 49.53 -36.90
C ASP A 2 -12.60 48.12 -36.87
N LYS A 3 -13.41 47.76 -37.88
CA LYS A 3 -14.07 46.44 -37.95
C LYS A 3 -13.10 45.27 -38.22
N ASP A 4 -12.11 45.49 -39.08
CA ASP A 4 -11.11 44.48 -39.43
C ASP A 4 -10.17 44.18 -38.26
N MET A 5 -9.85 45.18 -37.44
CA MET A 5 -9.01 45.02 -36.26
C MET A 5 -9.71 44.19 -35.17
N LYS A 6 -11.01 44.40 -34.96
CA LYS A 6 -11.82 43.57 -34.05
C LYS A 6 -11.94 42.12 -34.50
N ALA A 7 -12.16 41.87 -35.79
CA ALA A 7 -12.24 40.51 -36.34
C ALA A 7 -10.91 39.76 -36.22
N LYS A 8 -9.78 40.45 -36.48
CA LYS A 8 -8.43 39.88 -36.35
C LYS A 8 -8.09 39.55 -34.89
N ASN A 9 -8.46 40.42 -33.96
CA ASN A 9 -8.28 40.18 -32.52
C ASN A 9 -9.18 39.05 -32.01
N TYR A 10 -10.43 38.96 -32.46
CA TYR A 10 -11.34 37.87 -32.10
C TYR A 10 -10.81 36.51 -32.58
N ASN A 11 -10.35 36.42 -33.83
CA ASN A 11 -9.75 35.20 -34.36
C ASN A 11 -8.46 34.81 -33.61
N LYS A 12 -7.59 35.79 -33.28
CA LYS A 12 -6.37 35.54 -32.50
C LYS A 12 -6.68 35.04 -31.09
N MET A 13 -7.67 35.61 -30.42
CA MET A 13 -8.13 35.17 -29.10
C MET A 13 -8.74 33.76 -29.14
N ARG A 14 -9.54 33.48 -30.16
CA ARG A 14 -10.17 32.17 -30.36
C ARG A 14 -9.12 31.10 -30.64
N THR A 15 -8.15 31.37 -31.52
CA THR A 15 -7.01 30.46 -31.75
C THR A 15 -6.17 30.24 -30.48
N LEU A 16 -5.92 31.29 -29.70
CA LEU A 16 -5.20 31.17 -28.43
C LEU A 16 -5.97 30.30 -27.42
N TYR A 17 -7.29 30.47 -27.32
CA TYR A 17 -8.15 29.67 -26.45
C TYR A 17 -8.16 28.18 -26.86
N PHE A 18 -8.24 27.90 -28.16
CA PHE A 18 -8.13 26.53 -28.70
C PHE A 18 -6.76 25.90 -28.43
N MET A 19 -5.66 26.65 -28.57
CA MET A 19 -4.32 26.14 -28.23
C MET A 19 -4.16 25.85 -26.73
N VAL A 20 -4.70 26.72 -25.86
CA VAL A 20 -4.68 26.52 -24.40
C VAL A 20 -5.52 25.30 -24.01
N LEU A 21 -6.73 25.13 -24.56
CA LEU A 21 -7.56 23.96 -24.33
C LEU A 21 -6.89 22.66 -24.81
N ALA A 22 -6.26 22.66 -25.98
CA ALA A 22 -5.53 21.50 -26.51
C ALA A 22 -4.32 21.14 -25.64
N ALA A 23 -3.57 22.14 -25.12
CA ALA A 23 -2.46 21.92 -24.21
C ALA A 23 -2.92 21.35 -22.85
N ILE A 24 -4.06 21.82 -22.32
CA ILE A 24 -4.67 21.28 -21.09
C ILE A 24 -5.13 19.83 -21.30
N LEU A 25 -5.70 19.50 -22.47
CA LEU A 25 -6.13 18.13 -22.78
C LEU A 25 -4.94 17.17 -22.98
N CYS A 26 -3.87 17.61 -23.65
CA CYS A 26 -2.65 16.80 -23.82
C CYS A 26 -1.93 16.52 -22.49
N THR A 27 -1.93 17.48 -21.56
CA THR A 27 -1.31 17.29 -20.24
C THR A 27 -2.13 16.36 -19.33
N ALA A 28 -3.46 16.35 -19.47
CA ALA A 28 -4.33 15.41 -18.75
C ALA A 28 -4.14 13.95 -19.21
N LEU A 29 -3.94 13.70 -20.51
CA LEU A 29 -3.75 12.36 -21.06
C LEU A 29 -2.36 11.75 -20.75
N ALA A 30 -1.31 12.58 -20.67
CA ALA A 30 0.05 12.10 -20.41
C ALA A 30 0.28 11.61 -18.96
N LYS A 31 -0.55 12.04 -18.00
CA LYS A 31 -0.39 11.70 -16.58
C LYS A 31 -0.79 10.26 -16.23
N ASN A 32 -1.59 9.59 -17.06
CA ASN A 32 -2.15 8.27 -16.75
C ASN A 32 -1.35 7.05 -17.26
N LYS A 33 -0.38 7.22 -18.17
CA LYS A 33 0.39 6.07 -18.72
C LYS A 33 1.54 5.58 -17.85
N ARG A 34 2.06 6.40 -16.91
CA ARG A 34 3.28 6.05 -16.16
C ARG A 34 3.04 5.06 -15.02
N ASP A 35 1.86 5.07 -14.40
CA ASP A 35 1.57 4.21 -13.25
C ASP A 35 1.10 2.79 -13.66
N ASP A 36 0.64 2.63 -14.90
CA ASP A 36 0.12 1.36 -15.43
C ASP A 36 1.23 0.34 -15.74
N ASN A 37 2.46 0.82 -15.95
CA ASN A 37 3.61 -0.03 -16.26
C ASN A 37 4.33 -0.59 -15.01
N LYS A 38 3.91 -0.21 -13.80
CA LYS A 38 4.52 -0.70 -12.56
C LYS A 38 3.97 -2.08 -12.22
N VAL A 39 4.83 -2.96 -11.75
CA VAL A 39 4.38 -4.23 -11.16
C VAL A 39 3.64 -3.92 -9.86
N LYS A 40 2.36 -4.25 -9.81
CA LYS A 40 1.53 -4.06 -8.62
C LYS A 40 1.68 -5.27 -7.71
N ILE A 41 2.06 -5.06 -6.47
CA ILE A 41 2.24 -6.12 -5.47
C ILE A 41 1.30 -5.81 -4.31
N ALA A 42 0.36 -6.70 -4.01
CA ALA A 42 -0.38 -6.63 -2.75
C ALA A 42 0.03 -7.79 -1.83
N VAL A 43 0.26 -7.49 -0.56
CA VAL A 43 0.69 -8.47 0.44
C VAL A 43 -0.33 -8.50 1.57
N TYR A 44 -0.92 -9.65 1.79
CA TYR A 44 -1.86 -9.96 2.88
C TYR A 44 -1.09 -10.74 3.94
N TYR A 45 -1.02 -10.20 5.15
CA TYR A 45 -0.10 -10.69 6.18
C TYR A 45 -0.61 -10.44 7.59
N GLU A 46 0.06 -11.04 8.57
CA GLU A 46 -0.24 -10.88 10.00
C GLU A 46 0.98 -10.38 10.75
N ALA A 47 0.76 -9.54 11.76
CA ALA A 47 1.84 -8.91 12.51
C ALA A 47 2.72 -9.92 13.27
N LEU A 48 2.18 -11.02 13.80
CA LEU A 48 2.95 -11.97 14.61
C LEU A 48 3.30 -13.27 13.87
N CYS A 49 2.77 -13.50 12.67
CA CYS A 49 3.13 -14.65 11.84
C CYS A 49 4.63 -14.62 11.42
N PRO A 50 5.43 -15.63 11.78
CA PRO A 50 6.86 -15.67 11.44
C PRO A 50 7.14 -15.62 9.92
N ASP A 51 6.33 -16.31 9.11
CA ASP A 51 6.50 -16.31 7.65
C ASP A 51 6.18 -14.94 7.04
N SER A 52 5.16 -14.25 7.57
CA SER A 52 4.83 -12.87 7.18
C SER A 52 5.98 -11.91 7.46
N LYS A 53 6.57 -12.01 8.67
CA LYS A 53 7.74 -11.23 9.08
C LYS A 53 8.94 -11.50 8.18
N ARG A 54 9.28 -12.77 7.97
CA ARG A 54 10.39 -13.19 7.10
C ARG A 54 10.21 -12.66 5.69
N PHE A 55 9.03 -12.79 5.10
CA PHE A 55 8.76 -12.30 3.75
C PHE A 55 8.90 -10.78 3.65
N ILE A 56 8.31 -10.02 4.57
CA ILE A 56 8.37 -8.54 4.51
C ILE A 56 9.82 -8.05 4.59
N VAL A 57 10.63 -8.64 5.46
CA VAL A 57 12.03 -8.23 5.65
C VAL A 57 12.94 -8.74 4.54
N SER A 58 12.86 -10.04 4.20
CA SER A 58 13.84 -10.69 3.32
C SER A 58 13.48 -10.62 1.84
N GLN A 59 12.21 -10.47 1.49
CA GLN A 59 11.74 -10.43 0.09
C GLN A 59 11.20 -9.06 -0.29
N LEU A 60 10.23 -8.53 0.47
CA LEU A 60 9.55 -7.29 0.07
C LEU A 60 10.41 -6.05 0.25
N ALA A 61 11.11 -5.90 1.38
CA ALA A 61 11.92 -4.73 1.67
C ALA A 61 13.00 -4.46 0.60
N PRO A 62 13.85 -5.42 0.20
CA PRO A 62 14.83 -5.20 -0.86
C PRO A 62 14.13 -4.88 -2.19
N VAL A 63 13.08 -5.62 -2.58
CA VAL A 63 12.35 -5.34 -3.83
C VAL A 63 11.78 -3.91 -3.83
N TRP A 64 11.15 -3.46 -2.76
CA TRP A 64 10.57 -2.12 -2.71
C TRP A 64 11.64 -1.01 -2.77
N ARG A 65 12.81 -1.21 -2.14
CA ARG A 65 13.90 -0.24 -2.14
C ARG A 65 14.66 -0.22 -3.46
N ASP A 66 14.95 -1.38 -4.03
CA ASP A 66 15.80 -1.54 -5.21
C ASP A 66 15.04 -1.31 -6.52
N PHE A 67 13.72 -1.57 -6.52
CA PHE A 67 12.85 -1.42 -7.69
C PHE A 67 12.02 -0.12 -7.62
N ARG A 68 12.54 0.92 -6.97
CA ARG A 68 11.86 2.21 -6.85
C ARG A 68 11.44 2.74 -8.22
N GLY A 69 10.15 3.03 -8.36
CA GLY A 69 9.56 3.50 -9.62
C GLY A 69 9.10 2.39 -10.56
N ALA A 70 9.50 1.13 -10.36
CA ALA A 70 9.05 -0.02 -11.13
C ALA A 70 7.98 -0.86 -10.41
N VAL A 71 7.87 -0.77 -9.09
CA VAL A 71 6.84 -1.47 -8.29
C VAL A 71 5.87 -0.51 -7.62
N LYS A 72 4.65 -0.98 -7.39
CA LYS A 72 3.63 -0.33 -6.55
C LYS A 72 3.14 -1.33 -5.51
N VAL A 73 3.45 -1.09 -4.25
CA VAL A 73 3.16 -2.02 -3.16
C VAL A 73 1.92 -1.58 -2.37
N LYS A 74 1.05 -2.54 -2.06
CA LYS A 74 -0.09 -2.40 -1.15
C LYS A 74 0.04 -3.42 -0.03
N LEU A 75 -0.05 -2.94 1.21
CA LEU A 75 0.04 -3.76 2.41
C LEU A 75 -1.35 -3.93 3.02
N VAL A 76 -1.68 -5.15 3.43
CA VAL A 76 -2.97 -5.54 4.02
C VAL A 76 -2.71 -6.32 5.32
N PRO A 77 -2.55 -5.63 6.47
CA PRO A 77 -2.38 -6.27 7.78
C PRO A 77 -3.73 -6.76 8.30
N TYR A 78 -3.99 -8.06 8.17
CA TYR A 78 -5.19 -8.73 8.66
C TYR A 78 -4.97 -10.24 8.67
N GLY A 79 -4.54 -10.79 7.52
CA GLY A 79 -4.22 -12.19 7.33
C GLY A 79 -5.42 -13.11 7.54
N LYS A 80 -5.30 -14.08 8.43
CA LYS A 80 -6.33 -15.09 8.70
C LYS A 80 -7.18 -14.75 9.92
N ALA A 81 -7.15 -13.49 10.36
CA ALA A 81 -8.08 -13.01 11.37
C ALA A 81 -9.54 -13.19 10.91
N THR A 82 -10.46 -13.20 11.86
CA THR A 82 -11.91 -13.06 11.61
C THR A 82 -12.42 -11.81 12.29
N HIS A 83 -13.54 -11.28 11.79
CA HIS A 83 -14.16 -10.10 12.38
C HIS A 83 -15.67 -10.14 12.22
N ASP A 84 -16.38 -9.71 13.27
CA ASP A 84 -17.84 -9.63 13.30
C ASP A 84 -18.27 -8.40 14.10
N LYS A 85 -19.50 -7.92 13.88
CA LYS A 85 -20.11 -6.89 14.73
C LYS A 85 -20.93 -7.53 15.83
N VAL A 86 -20.59 -7.24 17.07
CA VAL A 86 -21.35 -7.61 18.27
C VAL A 86 -21.73 -6.32 19.00
N ASP A 87 -23.02 -6.10 19.22
CA ASP A 87 -23.56 -4.88 19.85
C ASP A 87 -23.06 -3.58 19.19
N GLY A 88 -22.95 -3.60 17.86
CA GLY A 88 -22.49 -2.47 17.06
C GLY A 88 -20.97 -2.23 17.06
N LYS A 89 -20.20 -3.02 17.81
CA LYS A 89 -18.73 -2.93 17.89
C LYS A 89 -18.07 -4.07 17.15
N TRP A 90 -16.94 -3.79 16.51
CA TRP A 90 -16.13 -4.83 15.88
C TRP A 90 -15.44 -5.69 16.94
N GLN A 91 -15.51 -7.00 16.76
CA GLN A 91 -14.71 -7.97 17.50
C GLN A 91 -13.82 -8.71 16.51
N PHE A 92 -12.58 -9.00 16.92
CA PHE A 92 -11.57 -9.66 16.09
C PHE A 92 -11.03 -10.90 16.78
N THR A 93 -10.83 -11.97 16.02
CA THR A 93 -10.05 -13.14 16.44
C THR A 93 -8.85 -13.25 15.52
N CYS A 94 -7.63 -13.20 16.06
CA CYS A 94 -6.39 -13.37 15.32
C CYS A 94 -5.69 -14.68 15.72
N GLN A 95 -4.90 -15.27 14.82
CA GLN A 95 -4.31 -16.60 15.03
C GLN A 95 -3.32 -16.62 16.20
N HIS A 96 -2.59 -15.52 16.40
CA HIS A 96 -1.61 -15.35 17.46
C HIS A 96 -2.12 -14.49 18.62
N GLY A 97 -3.45 -14.43 18.80
CA GLY A 97 -4.09 -13.78 19.93
C GLY A 97 -4.24 -12.24 19.80
N PRO A 98 -4.63 -11.56 20.89
CA PRO A 98 -4.98 -10.14 20.86
C PRO A 98 -3.81 -9.21 20.52
N ASP A 99 -2.58 -9.59 20.88
CA ASP A 99 -1.37 -8.81 20.54
C ASP A 99 -1.18 -8.72 19.02
N GLU A 100 -1.51 -9.78 18.27
CA GLU A 100 -1.51 -9.74 16.80
C GLU A 100 -2.59 -8.81 16.25
N CYS A 101 -3.81 -8.89 16.79
CA CYS A 101 -4.87 -7.97 16.38
C CYS A 101 -4.46 -6.52 16.63
N TYR A 102 -3.85 -6.22 17.79
CA TYR A 102 -3.33 -4.89 18.07
C TYR A 102 -2.19 -4.50 17.12
N GLY A 103 -1.23 -5.38 16.86
CA GLY A 103 -0.15 -5.16 15.88
C GLY A 103 -0.67 -4.90 14.46
N ASN A 104 -1.69 -5.65 14.03
CA ASN A 104 -2.37 -5.43 12.75
C ASN A 104 -3.04 -4.03 12.72
N LYS A 105 -3.71 -3.62 13.81
CA LYS A 105 -4.31 -2.28 13.94
C LYS A 105 -3.27 -1.16 13.91
N VAL A 106 -2.13 -1.31 14.59
CA VAL A 106 -1.03 -0.34 14.55
C VAL A 106 -0.57 -0.12 13.10
N GLN A 107 -0.33 -1.20 12.36
CA GLN A 107 0.10 -1.11 10.96
C GLN A 107 -1.01 -0.57 10.05
N ALA A 108 -2.28 -0.94 10.28
CA ALA A 108 -3.42 -0.37 9.57
C ALA A 108 -3.52 1.15 9.77
N CYS A 109 -3.34 1.63 11.01
CA CYS A 109 -3.32 3.04 11.35
C CYS A 109 -2.17 3.79 10.67
N ILE A 110 -0.95 3.24 10.67
CA ILE A 110 0.21 3.80 9.95
C ILE A 110 -0.11 3.96 8.46
N LEU A 111 -0.62 2.90 7.82
CA LEU A 111 -0.92 2.89 6.38
C LEU A 111 -1.99 3.91 5.97
N LYS A 112 -2.88 4.27 6.91
CA LYS A 112 -4.00 5.20 6.68
C LYS A 112 -3.75 6.61 7.19
N ASP A 113 -2.65 6.82 7.90
CA ASP A 113 -2.26 8.13 8.38
C ASP A 113 -1.90 9.07 7.21
N ARG A 114 -2.60 10.20 7.12
CA ARG A 114 -2.37 11.19 6.07
C ARG A 114 -1.19 12.11 6.35
N SER A 115 -0.68 12.17 7.59
CA SER A 115 0.50 12.97 7.90
C SER A 115 1.82 12.26 7.65
N LEU A 116 1.78 10.95 7.37
CA LEU A 116 2.96 10.17 7.01
C LEU A 116 3.10 10.09 5.49
N GLN A 117 4.33 10.24 5.00
CA GLN A 117 4.62 10.00 3.59
C GLN A 117 4.58 8.49 3.32
N ASP A 118 4.32 8.10 2.08
CA ASP A 118 4.25 6.68 1.72
C ASP A 118 5.58 5.95 1.93
N THR A 119 6.71 6.66 1.81
CA THR A 119 8.03 6.14 2.18
C THR A 119 8.14 5.85 3.67
N ASP A 120 7.68 6.77 4.52
CA ASP A 120 7.71 6.60 5.98
C ASP A 120 6.83 5.41 6.40
N LYS A 121 5.65 5.27 5.80
CA LYS A 121 4.74 4.14 6.07
C LYS A 121 5.37 2.79 5.75
N MET A 122 6.02 2.69 4.59
CA MET A 122 6.68 1.45 4.17
C MET A 122 7.85 1.11 5.08
N GLU A 123 8.72 2.09 5.38
CA GLU A 123 9.85 1.88 6.29
C GLU A 123 9.40 1.53 7.72
N LEU A 124 8.31 2.14 8.21
CA LEU A 124 7.70 1.79 9.49
C LEU A 124 7.19 0.34 9.52
N VAL A 125 6.46 -0.11 8.49
CA VAL A 125 6.01 -1.51 8.43
C VAL A 125 7.20 -2.47 8.36
N MET A 126 8.20 -2.18 7.53
CA MET A 126 9.40 -3.01 7.44
C MET A 126 10.14 -3.10 8.77
N CYS A 127 10.29 -1.98 9.49
CA CYS A 127 10.87 -1.97 10.83
C CYS A 127 10.04 -2.80 11.81
N LEU A 128 8.72 -2.59 11.86
CA LEU A 128 7.83 -3.31 12.77
C LEU A 128 7.93 -4.82 12.54
N MET A 129 7.81 -5.26 11.28
CA MET A 129 7.87 -6.68 10.93
C MET A 129 9.25 -7.31 11.13
N GLY A 130 10.32 -6.50 11.17
CA GLY A 130 11.67 -6.93 11.52
C GLY A 130 11.94 -7.06 13.02
N ASN A 131 11.04 -6.57 13.89
CA ASN A 131 11.19 -6.69 15.34
C ASN A 131 10.63 -8.01 15.88
N ALA A 132 11.12 -8.46 17.04
CA ALA A 132 10.59 -9.64 17.72
C ALA A 132 9.09 -9.49 18.08
N SER A 133 8.70 -8.30 18.55
CA SER A 133 7.34 -7.96 18.98
C SER A 133 6.80 -6.73 18.22
N PRO A 134 6.28 -6.89 16.99
CA PRO A 134 5.75 -5.79 16.18
C PRO A 134 4.62 -4.99 16.85
N ASP A 135 3.89 -5.59 17.78
CA ASP A 135 2.86 -4.95 18.62
C ASP A 135 3.45 -3.92 19.61
N LYS A 136 4.72 -4.08 20.00
CA LYS A 136 5.40 -3.24 21.02
C LYS A 136 6.49 -2.33 20.44
N SER A 137 6.91 -2.53 19.20
CA SER A 137 8.06 -1.84 18.61
C SER A 137 7.76 -0.49 17.93
N LEU A 138 6.55 0.05 18.07
CA LEU A 138 6.14 1.29 17.39
C LEU A 138 7.07 2.47 17.68
N ASP A 139 7.42 2.72 18.94
CA ASP A 139 8.22 3.88 19.32
C ASP A 139 9.65 3.80 18.75
N THR A 140 10.24 2.60 18.81
CA THR A 140 11.53 2.30 18.20
C THR A 140 11.51 2.60 16.70
N CYS A 141 10.49 2.12 15.99
CA CYS A 141 10.39 2.30 14.54
C CYS A 141 10.09 3.75 14.15
N LEU A 142 9.27 4.46 14.92
CA LEU A 142 9.04 5.90 14.71
C LEU A 142 10.30 6.72 14.92
N GLY A 143 11.16 6.33 15.87
CA GLY A 143 12.48 6.94 16.06
C GLY A 143 13.35 6.83 14.81
N GLN A 144 13.39 5.67 14.17
CA GLN A 144 14.23 5.43 12.98
C GLN A 144 13.86 6.30 11.77
N VAL A 145 12.60 6.72 11.66
CA VAL A 145 12.11 7.58 10.58
C VAL A 145 11.93 9.05 11.01
N ASN A 146 12.40 9.43 12.20
CA ASN A 146 12.23 10.76 12.78
C ASN A 146 10.76 11.21 12.90
N LYS A 147 9.86 10.29 13.29
CA LYS A 147 8.41 10.50 13.45
C LYS A 147 7.90 10.21 14.87
N SER A 148 8.76 10.24 15.89
CA SER A 148 8.39 9.91 17.27
C SER A 148 7.17 10.68 17.81
N ASN A 149 6.95 11.90 17.33
CA ASN A 149 5.76 12.71 17.66
C ASN A 149 4.41 12.10 17.20
N ASN A 150 4.42 11.04 16.38
CA ASN A 150 3.21 10.34 15.95
C ASN A 150 2.82 9.17 16.86
N SER A 151 3.65 8.81 17.86
CA SER A 151 3.44 7.62 18.70
C SER A 151 2.05 7.59 19.33
N ASP A 152 1.73 8.61 20.13
CA ASP A 152 0.44 8.63 20.85
C ASP A 152 -0.75 8.65 19.89
N LYS A 153 -0.61 9.33 18.75
CA LYS A 153 -1.67 9.40 17.73
C LYS A 153 -1.95 8.02 17.14
N ILE A 154 -0.90 7.27 16.78
CA ILE A 154 -1.03 5.93 16.20
C ILE A 154 -1.54 4.93 17.25
N LYS A 155 -1.03 4.97 18.49
CA LYS A 155 -1.52 4.13 19.60
C LYS A 155 -2.99 4.37 19.88
N ARG A 156 -3.42 5.64 19.95
CA ARG A 156 -4.85 6.00 20.10
C ARG A 156 -5.70 5.48 18.96
N CYS A 157 -5.22 5.58 17.71
CA CYS A 157 -5.90 4.99 16.57
C CYS A 157 -6.06 3.47 16.74
N ALA A 158 -4.98 2.76 17.06
CA ALA A 158 -4.98 1.29 17.16
C ALA A 158 -5.86 0.75 18.31
N SER A 159 -5.94 1.49 19.42
CA SER A 159 -6.77 1.12 20.58
C SER A 159 -8.23 1.56 20.48
N GLY A 160 -8.61 2.33 19.45
CA GLY A 160 -9.96 2.89 19.31
C GLY A 160 -10.74 2.38 18.10
N GLU A 161 -11.97 2.88 17.97
CA GLU A 161 -12.91 2.50 16.90
C GLU A 161 -12.36 2.75 15.49
N GLN A 162 -11.48 3.74 15.33
CA GLN A 162 -10.81 3.98 14.05
C GLN A 162 -9.94 2.77 13.65
N GLY A 163 -9.09 2.27 14.55
CA GLY A 163 -8.26 1.10 14.29
C GLY A 163 -9.11 -0.14 14.02
N ASP A 164 -10.21 -0.31 14.75
CA ASP A 164 -11.15 -1.41 14.55
C ASP A 164 -11.79 -1.33 13.15
N ALA A 165 -12.35 -0.18 12.76
CA ALA A 165 -12.92 0.01 11.44
C ALA A 165 -11.89 -0.19 10.31
N LEU A 166 -10.64 0.21 10.52
CA LEU A 166 -9.56 -0.01 9.57
C LEU A 166 -9.21 -1.50 9.44
N LEU A 167 -9.12 -2.24 10.55
CA LEU A 167 -8.83 -3.67 10.53
C LEU A 167 -9.96 -4.46 9.87
N ALA A 168 -11.22 -4.17 10.19
CA ALA A 168 -12.39 -4.75 9.51
C ALA A 168 -12.34 -4.48 7.99
N SER A 169 -12.04 -3.25 7.58
CA SER A 169 -11.89 -2.92 6.15
C SER A 169 -10.73 -3.68 5.48
N TYR A 170 -9.67 -4.05 6.20
CA TYR A 170 -8.64 -4.94 5.66
C TYR A 170 -9.09 -6.40 5.63
N GLY A 171 -9.95 -6.83 6.56
CA GLY A 171 -10.66 -8.10 6.50
C GLY A 171 -11.53 -8.22 5.26
N ASP A 172 -12.36 -7.22 4.97
CA ASP A 172 -13.18 -7.18 3.75
C ASP A 172 -12.32 -7.32 2.48
N LYS A 173 -11.14 -6.67 2.45
CA LYS A 173 -10.21 -6.80 1.31
C LYS A 173 -9.61 -8.21 1.22
N THR A 174 -9.40 -8.86 2.35
CA THR A 174 -8.84 -10.21 2.41
C THR A 174 -9.85 -11.25 1.94
N ASP A 175 -11.12 -11.08 2.32
CA ASP A 175 -12.23 -11.93 1.89
C ASP A 175 -12.46 -11.89 0.37
N LEU A 176 -12.15 -10.77 -0.28
CA LEU A 176 -12.17 -10.65 -1.75
C LEU A 176 -11.09 -11.48 -2.45
N VAL A 177 -10.02 -11.86 -1.74
CA VAL A 177 -8.99 -12.78 -2.26
C VAL A 177 -9.44 -14.22 -2.04
N GLN A 178 -9.72 -14.58 -0.79
CA GLN A 178 -10.15 -15.91 -0.39
C GLN A 178 -10.73 -15.86 1.03
N ARG A 179 -11.90 -16.47 1.26
CA ARG A 179 -12.52 -16.62 2.59
C ARG A 179 -12.81 -18.10 2.91
N PRO A 180 -12.18 -18.70 3.94
CA PRO A 180 -11.07 -18.17 4.72
C PRO A 180 -9.77 -18.13 3.89
N LEU A 181 -8.88 -17.18 4.21
CA LEU A 181 -7.55 -17.13 3.59
C LEU A 181 -6.75 -18.38 4.01
N SER A 182 -6.21 -19.10 3.04
CA SER A 182 -5.53 -20.39 3.31
C SER A 182 -4.14 -20.23 3.93
N PHE A 183 -3.36 -19.23 3.48
CA PHE A 183 -1.96 -19.04 3.85
C PHE A 183 -1.60 -17.55 3.99
N VAL A 184 -0.65 -17.26 4.87
CA VAL A 184 -0.02 -15.93 4.99
C VAL A 184 1.51 -16.09 5.02
N PRO A 185 2.27 -15.20 4.34
CA PRO A 185 1.79 -14.09 3.53
C PRO A 185 1.18 -14.56 2.21
N THR A 186 0.07 -13.93 1.79
CA THR A 186 -0.50 -14.10 0.44
C THR A 186 -0.11 -12.90 -0.42
N ILE A 187 0.51 -13.17 -1.56
CA ILE A 187 1.06 -12.20 -2.52
C ILE A 187 0.18 -12.20 -3.76
N ILE A 188 -0.32 -11.02 -4.12
CA ILE A 188 -1.06 -10.75 -5.35
C ILE A 188 -0.16 -9.94 -6.28
N ILE A 189 0.03 -10.43 -7.50
CA ILE A 189 0.83 -9.74 -8.52
C ILE A 189 -0.10 -9.25 -9.62
N ASN A 190 0.00 -7.97 -9.98
CA ASN A 190 -0.82 -7.32 -11.01
C ASN A 190 -2.32 -7.59 -10.81
N GLU A 191 -2.78 -7.45 -9.56
CA GLU A 191 -4.19 -7.53 -9.15
C GLU A 191 -4.84 -8.92 -9.34
N LYS A 192 -4.07 -9.95 -9.66
CA LYS A 192 -4.55 -11.33 -9.83
C LYS A 192 -3.85 -12.29 -8.87
N PHE A 193 -4.62 -13.09 -8.13
CA PHE A 193 -4.10 -14.23 -7.42
C PHE A 193 -3.81 -15.37 -8.39
N ASP A 194 -2.63 -15.97 -8.28
CA ASP A 194 -2.23 -17.15 -9.02
C ASP A 194 -1.32 -17.99 -8.11
N GLN A 195 -1.71 -19.24 -7.88
CA GLN A 195 -1.03 -20.10 -6.91
C GLN A 195 0.44 -20.36 -7.28
N ALA A 196 0.75 -20.56 -8.57
CA ALA A 196 2.12 -20.81 -9.01
C ALA A 196 2.99 -19.55 -8.85
N ILE A 197 2.43 -18.37 -9.09
CA ILE A 197 3.11 -17.10 -8.82
C ILE A 197 3.30 -16.91 -7.31
N GLN A 198 2.28 -17.20 -6.50
CA GLN A 198 2.36 -17.14 -5.04
C GLN A 198 3.51 -18.00 -4.49
N ASP A 199 3.56 -19.28 -4.88
CA ASP A 199 4.55 -20.25 -4.39
C ASP A 199 5.98 -19.80 -4.73
N GLN A 200 6.16 -19.18 -5.89
CA GLN A 200 7.44 -18.60 -6.30
C GLN A 200 7.74 -17.29 -5.57
N ALA A 201 6.77 -16.38 -5.47
CA ALA A 201 6.97 -15.04 -4.91
C ALA A 201 7.36 -15.08 -3.43
N VAL A 202 6.86 -16.06 -2.66
CA VAL A 202 7.26 -16.26 -1.26
C VAL A 202 8.76 -16.48 -1.12
N ASN A 203 9.41 -17.08 -2.13
CA ASN A 203 10.81 -17.50 -2.09
C ASN A 203 11.74 -16.60 -2.92
N ASP A 204 11.24 -16.07 -4.05
CA ASP A 204 11.98 -15.22 -4.99
C ASP A 204 11.05 -14.14 -5.57
N LEU A 205 10.66 -13.17 -4.73
CA LEU A 205 9.84 -12.05 -5.18
C LEU A 205 10.54 -11.23 -6.27
N ARG A 206 11.86 -11.07 -6.17
CA ARG A 206 12.68 -10.34 -7.15
C ARG A 206 12.54 -10.97 -8.54
N GLY A 207 12.76 -12.29 -8.67
CA GLY A 207 12.64 -13.01 -9.92
C GLY A 207 11.23 -12.91 -10.51
N VAL A 208 10.18 -13.00 -9.67
CA VAL A 208 8.80 -12.79 -10.10
C VAL A 208 8.61 -11.37 -10.66
N VAL A 209 9.05 -10.33 -9.94
CA VAL A 209 8.94 -8.93 -10.41
C VAL A 209 9.65 -8.74 -11.74
N CYS A 210 10.87 -9.24 -11.89
CA CYS A 210 11.65 -9.14 -13.11
C CYS A 210 11.00 -9.85 -14.31
N ARG A 211 10.34 -10.98 -14.05
CA ARG A 211 9.65 -11.75 -15.08
C ARG A 211 8.37 -11.06 -15.57
N VAL A 212 7.60 -10.45 -14.67
CA VAL A 212 6.29 -9.86 -14.99
C VAL A 212 6.33 -8.37 -15.34
N ALA A 213 7.46 -7.70 -15.12
CA ALA A 213 7.61 -6.29 -15.46
C ALA A 213 7.52 -6.06 -16.97
N VAL A 214 6.60 -5.18 -17.39
CA VAL A 214 6.47 -4.75 -18.79
C VAL A 214 7.74 -4.02 -19.24
N ASN A 215 8.23 -3.10 -18.40
CA ASN A 215 9.53 -2.45 -18.59
C ASN A 215 10.51 -3.06 -17.59
N LYS A 216 11.37 -3.96 -18.05
CA LYS A 216 12.35 -4.64 -17.19
C LYS A 216 13.30 -3.63 -16.55
N PRO A 217 13.32 -3.51 -15.20
CA PRO A 217 14.31 -2.73 -14.49
C PRO A 217 15.72 -3.24 -14.78
N ALA A 218 16.72 -2.35 -14.84
CA ALA A 218 18.11 -2.75 -15.08
C ALA A 218 18.73 -3.60 -13.94
N ILE A 219 18.05 -3.68 -12.80
CA ILE A 219 18.42 -4.55 -11.67
C ILE A 219 17.87 -5.97 -11.82
N CYS A 220 17.07 -6.21 -12.86
CA CYS A 220 16.90 -7.52 -13.46
C CYS A 220 18.08 -7.79 -14.39
#